data_AF-A0A671V2W8-F1
#
_entry.id   AF-A0A671V2W8-F1
#
_cell.length_a   1.000
_cell.length_b   1.000
_cell.length_c   1.000
_cell.angle_alpha   90.00
_cell.angle_beta   90.00
_cell.angle_gamma   90.00
#
_symmetry.space_group_name_H-M   'P 1'
#
loop_
_entity.id
_entity.type
_entity.pdbx_description
1 polymer ?
#
loop_
_entity_poly.entity_id
_entity_poly.type
_entity_poly.pdbx_seq_one_letter_code
_entity_poly.pdbx_strand_id
1 'polypeptide(L)'
;MNEHSSRSHAILTLQLTQCCHNNSLKSVRSSKLCLVDLAGSERAGKTGNTGTRLKESVQINTGLLALGNVIRALSDPARNRRGNSCNSAHIPYRDAKITRLLRDSLGGTAHTLMVACVSPSHHSVAETLSVLQFASKARHIRNRPASSAQTEVKSCPTSWDPGDARLGELEFEVQTLRELLKEKEREMLQWCRTKTIFIQRGQSRPSSPSRKMTDCCPEGVITGKKQNRT
;
A
#
# COMPACT_ATOMS: atom_id res chain seq x y z
N MET A 1 -28.35 -8.13 19.71
CA MET A 1 -27.42 -8.08 18.55
C MET A 1 -27.90 -9.07 17.51
N ASN A 2 -27.85 -8.74 16.23
CA ASN A 2 -28.18 -9.68 15.15
C ASN A 2 -27.11 -10.78 15.05
N GLU A 3 -27.54 -12.03 15.05
CA GLU A 3 -26.66 -13.21 15.24
C GLU A 3 -25.75 -13.50 14.03
N HIS A 4 -26.15 -13.10 12.82
CA HIS A 4 -25.41 -13.37 11.58
C HIS A 4 -24.66 -12.15 11.00
N SER A 5 -25.24 -10.95 11.02
CA SER A 5 -24.62 -9.77 10.39
C SER A 5 -23.50 -9.13 11.22
N SER A 6 -23.43 -9.41 12.53
CA SER A 6 -22.39 -8.88 13.42
C SER A 6 -21.03 -9.57 13.25
N ARG A 7 -20.97 -10.67 12.48
CA ARG A 7 -19.87 -11.64 12.51
C ARG A 7 -19.11 -11.78 11.20
N SER A 8 -19.35 -10.93 10.22
CA SER A 8 -18.63 -10.95 8.95
C SER A 8 -18.24 -9.54 8.52
N HIS A 9 -17.20 -9.45 7.69
CA HIS A 9 -16.86 -8.21 6.99
C HIS A 9 -17.43 -8.30 5.57
N ALA A 10 -18.13 -7.27 5.12
CA ALA A 10 -18.59 -7.16 3.74
C ALA A 10 -17.78 -6.10 3.00
N ILE A 11 -17.37 -6.42 1.77
CA ILE A 11 -16.65 -5.49 0.90
C ILE A 11 -17.34 -5.47 -0.45
N LEU A 12 -17.86 -4.31 -0.84
CA LEU A 12 -18.36 -4.05 -2.18
C LEU A 12 -17.32 -3.19 -2.91
N THR A 13 -16.86 -3.67 -4.06
CA THR A 13 -15.95 -2.93 -4.92
C THR A 13 -16.65 -2.60 -6.23
N LEU A 14 -16.77 -1.31 -6.53
CA LEU A 14 -17.29 -0.80 -7.79
C LEU A 14 -16.11 -0.24 -8.59
N GLN A 15 -15.90 -0.77 -9.79
CA GLN A 15 -14.92 -0.25 -10.73
C GLN A 15 -15.67 0.57 -11.78
N LEU A 16 -15.27 1.84 -11.93
CA LEU A 16 -15.83 2.76 -12.91
C LEU A 16 -14.75 3.10 -13.93
N THR A 17 -15.00 2.73 -15.18
CA THR A 17 -14.17 3.08 -16.32
C THR A 17 -14.91 4.09 -17.18
N GLN A 18 -14.39 5.30 -17.26
CA GLN A 18 -14.95 6.38 -18.07
C GLN A 18 -14.10 6.58 -19.32
N CYS A 19 -14.75 6.66 -20.47
CA CYS A 19 -14.11 7.05 -21.71
C CYS A 19 -14.40 8.53 -22.00
N CYS A 20 -13.35 9.34 -22.07
CA CYS A 20 -13.42 10.75 -22.42
C CYS A 20 -13.04 10.92 -23.89
N HIS A 21 -13.81 11.72 -24.62
CA HIS A 21 -13.50 12.11 -25.99
C HIS A 21 -13.27 13.62 -26.03
N ASN A 22 -12.07 14.06 -26.38
CA ASN A 22 -11.72 15.47 -26.43
C ASN A 22 -10.95 15.75 -27.73
N ASN A 23 -11.52 16.57 -28.62
CA ASN A 23 -10.88 17.12 -29.82
C ASN A 23 -9.84 16.17 -30.49
N SER A 24 -10.28 14.98 -30.93
CA SER A 24 -9.49 13.91 -31.60
C SER A 24 -8.80 12.87 -30.70
N LEU A 25 -8.59 13.14 -29.41
CA LEU A 25 -7.98 12.20 -28.47
C LEU A 25 -9.06 11.50 -27.64
N LYS A 26 -8.98 10.17 -27.58
CA LYS A 26 -9.78 9.35 -26.65
C LYS A 26 -8.90 9.00 -25.47
N SER A 27 -9.35 9.32 -24.26
CA SER A 27 -8.68 8.90 -23.03
C SER A 27 -9.62 8.05 -22.19
N VAL A 28 -9.05 7.09 -21.47
CA VAL A 28 -9.79 6.25 -20.53
C VAL A 28 -9.30 6.56 -19.14
N ARG A 29 -10.26 6.76 -18.24
CA ARG A 29 -10.04 7.00 -16.81
C ARG A 29 -10.70 5.88 -16.03
N SER A 30 -9.90 5.12 -15.29
CA SER A 30 -10.40 4.07 -14.40
C SER A 30 -10.35 4.54 -12.94
N SER A 31 -11.39 4.24 -12.19
CA SER A 31 -11.49 4.53 -10.77
C SER A 31 -12.13 3.37 -10.02
N LYS A 32 -11.81 3.24 -8.73
CA LYS A 32 -12.26 2.16 -7.87
C LYS A 32 -12.87 2.75 -6.60
N LEU A 33 -14.14 2.45 -6.35
CA LEU A 33 -14.83 2.75 -5.12
C LEU A 33 -14.96 1.46 -4.30
N CYS A 34 -14.48 1.48 -3.06
CA CYS A 34 -14.62 0.37 -2.13
C CYS A 34 -15.48 0.80 -0.95
N LEU A 35 -16.61 0.11 -0.75
CA LEU A 35 -17.47 0.24 0.43
C LEU A 35 -17.23 -0.96 1.32
N VAL A 36 -16.95 -0.71 2.60
CA VAL A 36 -16.53 -1.74 3.55
C VAL A 36 -17.43 -1.64 4.77
N ASP A 37 -18.14 -2.72 5.06
CA ASP A 37 -18.86 -2.92 6.31
C ASP A 37 -18.07 -3.89 7.19
N LEU A 38 -17.70 -3.44 8.39
CA LEU A 38 -16.87 -4.22 9.30
C LEU A 38 -17.76 -4.95 10.30
N ALA A 39 -17.34 -6.18 10.64
CA ALA A 39 -17.92 -6.93 11.74
C ALA A 39 -17.95 -6.11 13.04
N GLY A 40 -18.83 -6.52 13.94
CA GLY A 40 -18.97 -5.93 15.26
C GLY A 40 -17.65 -5.89 16.02
N SER A 41 -17.37 -4.74 16.66
CA SER A 41 -16.13 -4.51 17.41
C SER A 41 -16.17 -5.03 18.85
N GLU A 42 -17.29 -5.65 19.24
CA GLU A 42 -17.48 -6.21 20.56
C GLU A 42 -16.55 -7.39 20.87
N ARG A 43 -16.15 -7.47 22.14
CA ARG A 43 -15.26 -8.53 22.61
C ARG A 43 -16.03 -9.84 22.79
N ALA A 44 -15.46 -10.93 22.28
CA ALA A 44 -16.01 -12.29 22.42
C ALA A 44 -16.28 -12.71 23.88
N GLY A 45 -15.53 -12.19 24.85
CA GLY A 45 -15.77 -12.49 26.27
C GLY A 45 -17.12 -11.98 26.82
N LYS A 46 -17.76 -11.01 26.15
CA LYS A 46 -19.07 -10.48 26.54
C LYS A 46 -20.24 -11.19 25.86
N THR A 47 -19.98 -12.05 24.87
CA THR A 47 -21.04 -12.69 24.08
C THR A 47 -21.51 -14.03 24.66
N GLY A 48 -20.84 -14.56 25.69
CA GLY A 48 -21.20 -15.83 26.31
C GLY A 48 -21.04 -17.06 25.38
N ASN A 49 -20.33 -16.91 24.26
CA ASN A 49 -20.18 -17.95 23.26
C ASN A 49 -19.29 -19.11 23.76
N THR A 50 -19.73 -20.35 23.57
CA THR A 50 -18.98 -21.58 23.92
C THR A 50 -18.70 -22.45 22.69
N GLY A 51 -17.71 -23.33 22.78
CA GLY A 51 -17.42 -24.34 21.74
C GLY A 51 -17.02 -23.77 20.38
N THR A 52 -17.68 -24.23 19.31
CA THR A 52 -17.42 -23.82 17.92
C THR A 52 -17.69 -22.33 17.67
N ARG A 53 -18.73 -21.78 18.31
CA ARG A 53 -19.08 -20.35 18.25
C ARG A 53 -18.00 -19.45 18.85
N LEU A 54 -17.27 -19.93 19.87
CA LEU A 54 -16.13 -19.21 20.43
C LEU A 54 -14.97 -19.15 19.42
N LYS A 55 -14.65 -20.27 18.76
CA LYS A 55 -13.60 -20.32 17.74
C LYS A 55 -13.88 -19.37 16.57
N GLU A 56 -15.13 -19.32 16.12
CA GLU A 56 -15.59 -18.37 15.10
C GLU A 56 -15.43 -16.91 15.57
N SER A 57 -15.90 -16.60 16.79
CA SER A 57 -15.79 -15.27 17.38
C SER A 57 -14.34 -14.80 17.51
N VAL A 58 -13.41 -15.72 17.81
CA VAL A 58 -11.97 -15.42 17.84
C VAL A 58 -11.46 -15.09 16.43
N GLN A 59 -11.82 -15.86 15.41
CA GLN A 59 -11.38 -15.61 14.03
C GLN A 59 -11.86 -14.26 13.48
N ILE A 60 -13.10 -13.87 13.80
CA ILE A 60 -13.65 -12.57 13.40
C ILE A 60 -12.86 -11.44 14.06
N ASN A 61 -12.62 -11.56 15.36
CA ASN A 61 -11.86 -10.58 16.13
C ASN A 61 -10.39 -10.50 15.70
N THR A 62 -9.80 -11.58 15.16
CA THR A 62 -8.47 -11.54 14.54
C THR A 62 -8.40 -10.53 13.40
N GLY A 63 -9.45 -10.42 12.58
CA GLY A 63 -9.53 -9.44 11.49
C GLY A 63 -9.48 -8.00 11.99
N LEU A 64 -10.32 -7.66 12.98
CA LEU A 64 -10.36 -6.33 13.61
C LEU A 64 -9.09 -6.02 14.42
N LEU A 65 -8.51 -7.01 15.09
CA LEU A 65 -7.26 -6.86 15.83
C LEU A 65 -6.10 -6.52 14.88
N ALA A 66 -5.96 -7.28 13.79
CA ALA A 66 -4.96 -7.02 12.76
C ALA A 66 -5.16 -5.62 12.14
N LEU A 67 -6.41 -5.23 11.89
CA LEU A 67 -6.74 -3.89 11.41
C LEU A 67 -6.30 -2.81 12.40
N GLY A 68 -6.56 -3.00 13.70
CA GLY A 68 -6.10 -2.10 14.75
C GLY A 68 -4.59 -2.00 14.86
N ASN A 69 -3.85 -3.09 14.62
CA ASN A 69 -2.39 -3.11 14.59
C ASN A 69 -1.84 -2.32 13.39
N VAL A 70 -2.43 -2.51 12.21
CA VAL A 70 -2.08 -1.74 11.00
C VAL A 70 -2.31 -0.24 11.22
N ILE A 71 -3.48 0.15 11.74
CA ILE A 71 -3.79 1.56 12.02
C ILE A 71 -2.82 2.15 13.03
N ARG A 72 -2.48 1.41 14.09
CA ARG A 72 -1.51 1.87 15.09
C ARG A 72 -0.12 2.10 14.48
N ALA A 73 0.32 1.19 13.62
CA ALA A 73 1.62 1.28 12.97
C ALA A 73 1.68 2.39 11.89
N LEU A 74 0.54 2.77 11.31
CA LEU A 74 0.42 3.86 10.34
C LEU A 74 0.18 5.24 10.99
N SER A 75 -0.42 5.27 12.17
CA SER A 75 -0.76 6.51 12.89
C SER A 75 0.41 7.10 13.67
N ASP A 76 1.53 6.38 13.82
CA ASP A 76 2.71 6.86 14.54
C ASP A 76 3.28 8.15 13.90
N PRO A 77 3.19 9.31 14.58
CA PRO A 77 3.66 10.60 14.06
C PRO A 77 5.18 10.67 13.88
N ALA A 78 5.95 9.85 14.60
CA ALA A 78 7.41 9.81 14.48
C ALA A 78 7.83 9.24 13.12
N ARG A 79 7.03 8.31 12.58
CA ARG A 79 7.22 7.71 11.25
C ARG A 79 6.84 8.65 10.12
N ASN A 80 5.79 9.44 10.30
CA ASN A 80 5.31 10.40 9.28
C ASN A 80 6.22 11.63 9.11
N ARG A 81 7.10 11.92 10.08
CA ARG A 81 8.00 13.09 10.06
C ARG A 81 9.42 12.80 9.59
N ARG A 82 9.91 11.56 9.71
CA ARG A 82 11.27 11.17 9.31
C ARG A 82 11.24 10.65 7.88
N GLY A 83 11.37 11.56 6.91
CA GLY A 83 11.59 11.18 5.52
C GLY A 83 12.83 10.27 5.41
N ASN A 84 12.61 9.04 4.96
CA ASN A 84 13.57 8.09 4.39
C ASN A 84 14.85 7.70 5.17
N SER A 85 15.07 8.14 6.42
CA SER A 85 16.24 7.69 7.20
C SER A 85 15.87 6.62 8.23
N CYS A 86 16.30 5.39 7.92
CA CYS A 86 16.38 4.18 8.74
C CYS A 86 15.10 3.65 9.44
N ASN A 87 14.70 2.44 9.02
CA ASN A 87 13.61 1.60 9.54
C ASN A 87 12.18 2.09 9.29
N SER A 88 11.73 1.95 8.04
CA SER A 88 10.30 1.74 7.77
C SER A 88 9.84 0.50 8.54
N ALA A 89 9.27 0.69 9.73
CA ALA A 89 8.64 -0.39 10.49
C ALA A 89 7.68 -1.16 9.58
N HIS A 90 7.82 -2.49 9.56
CA HIS A 90 6.98 -3.37 8.77
C HIS A 90 5.51 -3.19 9.18
N ILE A 91 4.64 -2.91 8.21
CA ILE A 91 3.20 -2.82 8.46
C ILE A 91 2.56 -4.20 8.29
N PRO A 92 1.89 -4.73 9.32
CA PRO A 92 1.39 -6.11 9.34
C PRO A 92 0.11 -6.29 8.52
N TYR A 93 0.06 -5.80 7.27
CA TYR A 93 -1.09 -6.04 6.40
C TYR A 93 -1.34 -7.53 6.16
N ARG A 94 -0.30 -8.36 6.28
CA ARG A 94 -0.38 -9.79 6.03
C ARG A 94 -1.10 -10.58 7.13
N ASP A 95 -1.32 -10.01 8.31
CA ASP A 95 -1.83 -10.76 9.46
C ASP A 95 -3.30 -11.19 9.30
N ALA A 96 -4.10 -10.44 8.52
CA ALA A 96 -5.47 -10.81 8.20
C ALA A 96 -5.82 -10.58 6.72
N LYS A 97 -6.83 -11.28 6.21
CA LYS A 97 -7.31 -11.11 4.82
C LYS A 97 -7.85 -9.69 4.59
N ILE A 98 -8.63 -9.16 5.53
CA ILE A 98 -9.22 -7.82 5.46
C ILE A 98 -8.14 -6.73 5.34
N THR A 99 -7.05 -6.83 6.10
CA THR A 99 -5.95 -5.86 6.04
C THR A 99 -5.15 -5.95 4.73
N ARG A 100 -5.12 -7.11 4.07
CA ARG A 100 -4.52 -7.26 2.72
C ARG A 100 -5.38 -6.57 1.67
N LEU A 101 -6.69 -6.77 1.74
CA LEU A 101 -7.65 -6.18 0.81
C LEU A 101 -7.71 -4.65 0.95
N LEU A 102 -7.61 -4.14 2.19
CA LEU A 102 -7.63 -2.71 2.49
C LEU A 102 -6.26 -2.04 2.46
N ARG A 103 -5.22 -2.72 1.99
CA ARG A 103 -3.85 -2.18 1.92
C ARG A 103 -3.80 -0.85 1.15
N ASP A 104 -4.56 -0.76 0.07
CA ASP A 104 -4.64 0.44 -0.76
C ASP A 104 -5.38 1.59 -0.06
N SER A 105 -6.38 1.26 0.77
CA SER A 105 -7.15 2.23 1.55
C SER A 105 -6.44 2.72 2.81
N LEU A 106 -5.47 1.97 3.34
CA LEU A 106 -4.80 2.31 4.60
C LEU A 106 -3.31 2.57 4.34
N GLY A 107 -2.94 3.83 4.08
CA GLY A 107 -1.58 4.24 3.76
C GLY A 107 -1.18 4.01 2.29
N GLY A 108 -2.14 3.72 1.41
CA GLY A 108 -1.95 3.52 -0.03
C GLY A 108 -2.36 4.73 -0.87
N THR A 109 -2.90 4.46 -2.08
CA THR A 109 -3.23 5.48 -3.08
C THR A 109 -4.71 5.79 -3.19
N ALA A 110 -5.54 5.24 -2.30
CA ALA A 110 -6.96 5.56 -2.27
C ALA A 110 -7.26 6.81 -1.42
N HIS A 111 -8.31 7.53 -1.78
CA HIS A 111 -9.01 8.40 -0.84
C HIS A 111 -9.80 7.52 0.13
N THR A 112 -9.70 7.76 1.43
CA THR A 112 -10.31 6.87 2.43
C THR A 112 -11.02 7.69 3.49
N LEU A 113 -12.27 7.33 3.71
CA LEU A 113 -13.15 7.88 4.73
C LEU A 113 -13.53 6.75 5.69
N MET A 114 -13.46 7.02 6.99
CA MET A 114 -13.94 6.11 8.02
C MET A 114 -15.16 6.73 8.70
N VAL A 115 -16.26 5.98 8.74
CA VAL A 115 -17.47 6.33 9.51
C VAL A 115 -17.47 5.50 10.78
N ALA A 116 -17.45 6.17 11.94
CA ALA A 116 -17.48 5.52 13.24
C ALA A 116 -18.92 5.49 13.78
N CYS A 117 -19.54 4.31 13.77
CA CYS A 117 -20.88 4.11 14.30
C CYS A 117 -20.81 3.84 15.81
N VAL A 118 -21.46 4.67 16.62
CA VAL A 118 -21.46 4.56 18.08
C VAL A 118 -22.88 4.61 18.64
N SER A 119 -23.07 4.03 19.83
CA SER A 119 -24.35 4.04 20.52
C SER A 119 -24.34 5.08 21.65
N PRO A 120 -25.42 5.86 21.83
CA PRO A 120 -25.56 6.80 22.95
C PRO A 120 -25.91 6.11 24.28
N SER A 121 -26.16 4.79 24.28
CA SER A 121 -26.57 4.06 25.48
C SER A 121 -25.46 3.97 26.53
N HIS A 122 -25.83 4.12 27.81
CA HIS A 122 -24.92 4.00 28.94
C HIS A 122 -24.28 2.60 29.03
N HIS A 123 -24.99 1.55 28.62
CA HIS A 123 -24.47 0.18 28.57
C HIS A 123 -23.35 0.00 27.53
N SER A 124 -23.26 0.90 26.54
CA SER A 124 -22.31 0.82 25.44
C SER A 124 -21.11 1.77 25.59
N VAL A 125 -21.00 2.53 26.69
CA VAL A 125 -19.96 3.57 26.88
C VAL A 125 -18.55 3.03 26.66
N ALA A 126 -18.23 1.84 27.18
CA ALA A 126 -16.91 1.24 27.04
C ALA A 126 -16.57 0.91 25.57
N GLU A 127 -17.55 0.43 24.79
CA GLU A 127 -17.37 0.12 23.37
C GLU A 127 -17.31 1.40 22.54
N THR A 128 -18.20 2.36 22.82
CA THR A 128 -18.21 3.71 22.21
C THR A 128 -16.85 4.40 22.38
N LEU A 129 -16.28 4.38 23.58
CA LEU A 129 -14.95 4.94 23.82
C LEU A 129 -13.86 4.23 23.00
N SER A 130 -13.93 2.90 22.90
CA SER A 130 -12.98 2.09 22.13
C SER A 130 -13.04 2.43 20.63
N VAL A 131 -14.25 2.57 20.06
CA VAL A 131 -14.46 2.97 18.67
C VAL A 131 -13.94 4.38 18.39
N LEU A 132 -14.21 5.34 19.30
CA LEU A 132 -13.73 6.72 19.14
C LEU A 132 -12.20 6.81 19.23
N GLN A 133 -11.56 6.07 20.15
CA GLN A 133 -10.11 5.99 20.23
C GLN A 133 -9.49 5.39 18.96
N PHE A 134 -10.14 4.38 18.40
CA PHE A 134 -9.73 3.77 17.14
C PHE A 134 -9.84 4.76 15.97
N ALA A 135 -10.98 5.45 15.84
CA ALA A 135 -11.19 6.48 14.81
C ALA A 135 -10.21 7.65 14.94
N SER A 136 -9.92 8.08 16.18
CA SER A 136 -8.92 9.12 16.45
C SER A 136 -7.53 8.73 15.95
N LYS A 137 -7.11 7.46 16.14
CA LYS A 137 -5.85 6.95 15.58
C LYS A 137 -5.90 6.90 14.06
N ALA A 138 -6.98 6.38 13.49
CA ALA A 138 -7.16 6.27 12.03
C ALA A 138 -7.06 7.63 11.33
N ARG A 139 -7.54 8.71 11.96
CA ARG A 139 -7.42 10.09 11.44
C ARG A 139 -5.99 10.53 11.14
N HIS A 140 -5.00 9.96 11.81
CA HIS A 140 -3.58 10.33 11.62
C HIS A 140 -2.90 9.58 10.46
N ILE A 141 -3.59 8.62 9.85
CA ILE A 141 -3.08 7.89 8.68
C ILE A 141 -3.07 8.85 7.48
N ARG A 142 -1.94 8.88 6.77
CA ARG A 142 -1.78 9.68 5.55
C ARG A 142 -1.74 8.78 4.33
N ASN A 143 -2.76 8.88 3.50
CA ASN A 143 -2.76 8.28 2.17
C ASN A 143 -2.10 9.23 1.17
N ARG A 144 -1.59 8.68 0.07
CA ARG A 144 -1.02 9.43 -1.04
C ARG A 144 -1.86 9.18 -2.29
N PRO A 145 -3.04 9.79 -2.39
CA PRO A 145 -3.95 9.53 -3.49
C PRO A 145 -3.27 9.84 -4.81
N ALA A 146 -3.19 8.84 -5.68
CA ALA A 146 -2.69 9.02 -7.03
C ALA A 146 -3.83 9.59 -7.88
N SER A 147 -3.55 10.61 -8.70
CA SER A 147 -4.49 11.01 -9.75
C SER A 147 -4.73 9.80 -10.64
N SER A 148 -5.98 9.33 -10.73
CA SER A 148 -6.37 8.23 -11.62
C SER A 148 -5.80 8.50 -13.01
N ALA A 149 -4.88 7.65 -13.46
CA ALA A 149 -4.17 7.83 -14.71
C ALA A 149 -5.18 7.95 -15.86
N GLN A 150 -5.04 9.01 -16.65
CA GLN A 150 -5.70 9.08 -17.95
C GLN A 150 -4.76 8.40 -18.93
N THR A 151 -5.21 7.28 -19.48
CA THR A 151 -4.47 6.60 -20.53
C THR A 151 -5.09 6.99 -21.86
N GLU A 152 -4.29 7.49 -22.79
CA GLU A 152 -4.74 7.69 -24.16
C GLU A 152 -4.97 6.32 -24.81
N VAL A 153 -6.15 6.12 -25.41
CA VAL A 153 -6.52 4.84 -26.00
C VAL A 153 -6.99 5.07 -27.43
N LYS A 154 -6.58 4.20 -28.36
CA LYS A 154 -6.98 4.28 -29.77
C LYS A 154 -8.50 4.10 -29.96
N SER A 155 -9.14 3.35 -29.07
CA SER A 155 -10.59 3.12 -29.05
C SER A 155 -11.10 3.01 -27.61
N CYS A 156 -12.34 3.43 -27.40
CA CYS A 156 -13.03 3.20 -26.14
C CYS A 156 -13.48 1.74 -26.08
N PRO A 157 -13.27 0.99 -24.99
CA PRO A 157 -13.83 -0.34 -24.85
C PRO A 157 -15.36 -0.26 -24.93
N THR A 158 -15.96 -0.97 -25.89
CA THR A 158 -17.42 -0.98 -26.11
C THR A 158 -18.15 -1.88 -25.12
N SER A 159 -17.43 -2.83 -24.50
CA SER A 159 -17.91 -3.71 -23.44
C SER A 159 -16.87 -3.83 -22.33
N TRP A 160 -17.31 -3.88 -21.08
CA TRP A 160 -16.43 -4.22 -19.96
C TRP A 160 -16.18 -5.73 -19.96
N ASP A 161 -14.95 -6.13 -20.27
CA ASP A 161 -14.46 -7.49 -20.06
C ASP A 161 -13.49 -7.49 -18.85
N PRO A 162 -13.78 -8.27 -17.78
CA PRO A 162 -12.88 -8.39 -16.65
C PRO A 162 -11.47 -8.88 -17.04
N GLY A 163 -11.35 -9.67 -18.10
CA GLY A 163 -10.06 -10.13 -18.65
C GLY A 163 -9.25 -8.97 -19.23
N ASP A 164 -9.87 -8.15 -20.08
CA ASP A 164 -9.21 -6.99 -20.70
C ASP A 164 -8.86 -5.91 -19.68
N ALA A 165 -9.73 -5.67 -18.69
CA ALA A 165 -9.44 -4.74 -17.60
C ALA A 165 -8.23 -5.19 -16.77
N ARG A 166 -8.15 -6.49 -16.47
CA ARG A 166 -7.01 -7.10 -15.76
C ARG A 166 -5.74 -7.02 -16.60
N LEU A 167 -5.84 -7.27 -17.90
CA LEU A 167 -4.70 -7.20 -18.82
C LEU A 167 -4.14 -5.77 -18.89
N GLY A 168 -5.00 -4.76 -19.04
CA GLY A 168 -4.58 -3.36 -19.05
C GLY A 168 -3.95 -2.90 -17.72
N GLU A 169 -4.45 -3.37 -16.57
CA GLU A 169 -3.85 -3.11 -15.26
C GLU A 169 -2.45 -3.73 -15.13
N LEU A 170 -2.30 -5.00 -15.56
CA LEU A 170 -1.01 -5.70 -15.60
C LEU A 170 -0.02 -5.03 -16.55
N GLU A 171 -0.46 -4.60 -17.73
CA GLU A 171 0.38 -3.89 -18.69
C GLU A 171 0.89 -2.55 -18.13
N PHE A 172 0.02 -1.80 -17.45
CA PHE A 172 0.39 -0.56 -16.78
C PHE A 172 1.40 -0.79 -15.66
N GLU A 173 1.21 -1.84 -14.85
CA GLU A 173 2.15 -2.22 -13.79
C GLU A 173 3.52 -2.60 -14.39
N VAL A 174 3.54 -3.41 -15.46
CA VAL A 174 4.78 -3.77 -16.17
C VAL A 174 5.49 -2.54 -16.72
N GLN A 175 4.75 -1.59 -17.30
CA GLN A 175 5.31 -0.34 -17.82
C GLN A 175 5.95 0.50 -16.70
N THR A 176 5.21 0.69 -15.60
CA THR A 176 5.67 1.47 -14.44
C THR A 176 6.92 0.85 -13.81
N LEU A 177 6.93 -0.49 -13.64
CA LEU A 177 8.08 -1.21 -13.09
C LEU A 177 9.31 -1.10 -13.99
N ARG A 178 9.14 -1.14 -15.31
CA ARG A 178 10.23 -0.95 -16.28
C ARG A 178 10.84 0.44 -16.19
N GLU A 179 10.02 1.47 -16.00
CA GLU A 179 10.51 2.85 -15.83
C GLU A 179 11.28 3.02 -14.52
N LEU A 180 10.77 2.46 -13.41
CA LEU A 180 11.48 2.45 -12.13
C LEU A 180 12.80 1.67 -12.20
N LEU A 181 12.84 0.54 -12.92
CA LEU A 181 14.08 -0.20 -13.15
C LEU A 181 15.10 0.65 -13.93
N LYS A 182 14.68 1.31 -15.01
CA LYS A 182 15.57 2.22 -15.77
C LYS A 182 16.09 3.37 -14.91
N GLU A 183 15.25 3.93 -14.05
CA GLU A 183 15.67 4.98 -13.11
C GLU A 183 16.72 4.46 -12.12
N LYS A 184 16.49 3.27 -11.55
CA LYS A 184 17.46 2.62 -10.66
C LYS A 184 18.76 2.25 -11.36
N GLU A 185 18.71 1.81 -12.62
CA GLU A 185 19.89 1.57 -13.45
C GLU A 185 20.69 2.86 -13.69
N ARG A 186 20.01 3.99 -13.94
CA ARG A 186 20.66 5.30 -14.09
C ARG A 186 21.33 5.76 -12.79
N GLU A 187 20.65 5.62 -11.66
CA GLU A 187 21.22 5.91 -10.34
C GLU A 187 22.47 5.05 -10.06
N MET A 188 22.40 3.75 -10.37
CA MET A 188 23.51 2.81 -10.28
C MET A 188 24.70 3.23 -11.13
N LEU A 189 24.47 3.57 -12.41
CA LEU A 189 25.52 4.02 -13.34
C LEU A 189 26.17 5.34 -12.87
N GLN A 190 25.37 6.28 -12.38
CA GLN A 190 25.87 7.54 -11.84
C GLN A 190 26.71 7.30 -10.57
N TRP A 191 26.28 6.39 -9.69
CA TRP A 191 27.04 6.00 -8.53
C TRP A 191 28.37 5.34 -8.90
N CYS A 192 28.38 4.41 -9.85
CA CYS A 192 29.59 3.77 -10.36
C CYS A 192 30.56 4.80 -10.95
N ARG A 193 30.08 5.74 -11.78
CA ARG A 193 30.91 6.83 -12.33
C ARG A 193 31.53 7.70 -11.23
N THR A 194 30.73 8.10 -10.23
CA THR A 194 31.18 8.92 -9.11
C THR A 194 32.22 8.18 -8.26
N LYS A 195 32.04 6.88 -8.04
CA LYS A 195 32.98 6.01 -7.33
C LYS A 195 34.31 5.85 -8.08
N THR A 196 34.28 5.69 -9.40
CA THR A 196 35.50 5.62 -10.24
C THR A 196 36.30 6.92 -10.19
N ILE A 197 35.63 8.09 -10.22
CA ILE A 197 36.28 9.40 -10.10
C ILE A 197 36.93 9.57 -8.71
N PHE A 198 36.28 9.14 -7.64
CA PHE A 198 36.85 9.17 -6.28
C PHE A 198 38.09 8.29 -6.13
N ILE A 199 38.08 7.10 -6.72
CA ILE A 199 39.23 6.17 -6.71
C ILE A 199 40.41 6.77 -7.50
N GLN A 200 40.18 7.42 -8.65
CA GLN A 200 41.25 8.05 -9.44
C GLN A 200 41.84 9.30 -8.78
N ARG A 201 41.11 9.98 -7.88
CA ARG A 201 41.56 11.20 -7.19
C ARG A 201 42.18 10.95 -5.81
N GLY A 202 42.33 9.68 -5.40
CA GLY A 202 42.98 9.33 -4.12
C GLY A 202 42.23 9.78 -2.86
N GLN A 203 40.94 10.09 -2.96
CA GLN A 203 40.13 10.57 -1.82
C GLN A 203 39.39 9.42 -1.13
N SER A 204 39.11 9.57 0.16
CA SER A 204 38.35 8.60 0.97
C SER A 204 36.96 8.30 0.38
N ARG A 205 36.59 7.02 0.36
CA ARG A 205 35.37 6.51 -0.30
C ARG A 205 34.09 7.25 0.14
N PRO A 206 33.16 7.55 -0.79
CA PRO A 206 31.85 8.06 -0.43
C PRO A 206 31.06 7.01 0.37
N SER A 207 30.23 7.46 1.31
CA SER A 207 29.34 6.61 2.12
C SER A 207 28.42 5.77 1.22
N SER A 208 28.44 4.46 1.42
CA SER A 208 27.71 3.49 0.60
C SER A 208 26.19 3.63 0.75
N PRO A 209 25.41 3.56 -0.35
CA PRO A 209 24.00 3.23 -0.27
C PRO A 209 23.84 1.75 0.13
N SER A 210 22.66 1.43 0.69
CA SER A 210 22.32 0.20 1.41
C SER A 210 22.94 -1.11 0.86
N ARG A 211 23.27 -2.05 1.76
CA ARG A 211 24.02 -3.32 1.57
C ARG A 211 23.63 -4.21 0.38
N LYS A 212 22.52 -3.94 -0.31
CA LYS A 212 22.06 -4.70 -1.49
C LYS A 212 22.63 -4.19 -2.83
N MET A 213 23.37 -3.07 -2.84
CA MET A 213 23.91 -2.43 -4.06
C MET A 213 25.36 -2.85 -4.42
N THR A 214 26.02 -3.68 -3.59
CA THR A 214 27.45 -3.98 -3.79
C THR A 214 27.74 -5.03 -4.86
N ASP A 215 26.75 -5.81 -5.28
CA ASP A 215 26.97 -7.04 -6.05
C ASP A 215 26.58 -6.93 -7.54
N CYS A 216 26.25 -5.73 -8.04
CA CYS A 216 25.79 -5.52 -9.43
C CYS A 216 26.66 -4.53 -10.22
N CYS A 217 27.98 -4.63 -10.14
CA CYS A 217 28.83 -4.03 -11.16
C CYS A 217 29.05 -5.07 -12.27
N PRO A 218 28.63 -4.82 -13.53
CA PRO A 218 28.98 -5.70 -14.64
C PRO A 218 30.51 -5.74 -14.82
N GLU A 219 31.07 -6.94 -14.92
CA GLU A 219 32.47 -7.19 -15.27
C GLU A 219 32.72 -6.64 -16.67
N GLY A 220 33.26 -5.42 -16.78
CA GLY A 220 33.51 -4.80 -18.08
C GLY A 220 33.95 -3.34 -18.06
N VAL A 221 33.82 -2.62 -16.93
CA VAL A 221 34.23 -1.19 -16.85
C VAL A 221 35.69 -1.02 -16.39
N ILE A 222 36.42 -2.11 -16.12
CA ILE A 222 37.83 -2.07 -15.70
C ILE A 222 38.71 -2.76 -16.74
N THR A 223 38.80 -2.21 -17.95
CA THR A 223 39.92 -2.52 -18.86
C THR A 223 40.46 -1.21 -19.43
N GLY A 224 41.66 -0.83 -18.99
CA GLY A 224 42.31 0.37 -19.51
C GLY A 224 43.48 0.88 -18.70
N LYS A 225 44.59 0.12 -18.68
CA LYS A 225 45.98 0.58 -18.85
C LYS A 225 46.95 -0.55 -18.51
N LYS A 226 47.31 -1.35 -19.52
CA LYS A 226 48.62 -2.04 -19.53
C LYS A 226 49.68 -0.96 -19.64
N GLN A 227 50.48 -0.79 -18.59
CA GLN A 227 51.64 0.08 -18.57
C GLN A 227 52.79 -0.72 -19.19
N ASN A 228 53.22 -0.34 -20.40
CA ASN A 228 54.49 -0.78 -20.97
C ASN A 228 55.61 -0.30 -20.05
N ARG A 229 56.42 -1.24 -19.54
CA ARG A 229 57.76 -0.97 -19.04
C ARG A 229 58.74 -1.55 -20.05
N THR A 230 59.50 -0.66 -20.67
CA THR A 230 60.89 -0.92 -21.09
C THR A 230 61.76 -1.21 -19.88
#